data_AF-A0A523J2N2-F1
#
_entry.id   AF-A0A523J2N2-F1
#
_cell.length_a   1.000
_cell.length_b   1.000
_cell.length_c   1.000
_cell.angle_alpha   90.00
_cell.angle_beta   90.00
_cell.angle_gamma   90.00
#
_symmetry.space_group_name_H-M   'P 1'
#
loop_
_entity.id
_entity.type
_entity.pdbx_description
1 polymer ?
#
loop_
_entity_poly.entity_id
_entity_poly.type
_entity_poly.pdbx_seq_one_letter_code
_entity_poly.pdbx_strand_id
1 'polypeptide(L)' 'MLARALDQDSSNALAAPDAPDRISTTCRHFMSGVLTHLDELVAIFLPNANSYRRIVPGASAPFSRARGIDNRT' A
#
# COMPACT_ATOMS: atom_id res chain seq x y z
N MET A 1 -5.77 -13.65 -7.43
CA MET A 1 -5.33 -14.01 -6.07
C MET A 1 -5.60 -12.80 -5.18
N LEU A 2 -6.56 -12.89 -4.26
CA LEU A 2 -6.82 -11.80 -3.30
C LEU A 2 -5.77 -11.90 -2.19
N ALA A 3 -4.92 -10.89 -2.02
CA ALA A 3 -4.05 -10.81 -0.86
C ALA A 3 -4.93 -10.67 0.40
N ARG A 4 -4.77 -11.58 1.36
CA ARG A 4 -5.49 -11.58 2.64
C ARG A 4 -4.47 -11.52 3.76
N ALA A 5 -4.58 -10.53 4.65
CA ALA A 5 -3.87 -10.55 5.92
C ALA A 5 -4.83 -11.08 6.98
N LEU A 6 -4.48 -12.23 7.56
CA LEU A 6 -5.28 -12.91 8.57
C LEU A 6 -4.65 -12.67 9.94
N ASP A 7 -5.49 -12.54 10.97
CA ASP A 7 -5.04 -12.61 12.36
C ASP A 7 -4.83 -14.06 12.81
N GLN A 8 -4.51 -14.24 14.09
CA GLN A 8 -4.27 -15.56 14.69
C GLN A 8 -5.52 -16.45 14.66
N ASP A 9 -6.71 -15.85 14.58
CA ASP A 9 -8.00 -16.55 14.54
C ASP A 9 -8.50 -16.77 13.10
N SER A 10 -7.62 -16.56 12.10
CA SER A 10 -7.95 -16.67 10.67
C SER A 10 -9.02 -15.68 10.18
N SER A 11 -9.26 -14.60 10.93
CA SER A 11 -10.15 -13.51 10.53
C SER A 11 -9.40 -12.42 9.77
N ASN A 12 -10.10 -11.62 8.97
CA ASN A 12 -9.46 -10.56 8.19
C ASN A 12 -9.02 -9.40 9.09
N ALA A 13 -7.71 -9.29 9.32
CA ALA A 13 -7.12 -8.30 10.21
C ALA A 13 -7.24 -6.84 9.70
N LEU A 14 -7.58 -6.64 8.42
CA LEU A 14 -7.63 -5.32 7.78
C LEU A 14 -9.03 -4.72 7.70
N ALA A 15 -10.07 -5.54 7.84
CA ALA A 15 -11.46 -5.11 7.69
C ALA A 15 -12.03 -4.63 9.03
N ALA A 16 -12.77 -3.52 9.01
CA ALA A 16 -13.58 -3.07 10.14
C ALA A 16 -14.83 -2.34 9.61
N PRO A 17 -15.98 -3.03 9.46
CA PRO A 17 -17.16 -2.48 8.80
C PRO A 17 -17.69 -1.17 9.40
N ASP A 18 -17.54 -1.01 10.72
CA ASP A 18 -18.06 0.12 11.48
C ASP A 18 -17.04 1.26 11.66
N ALA A 19 -15.81 1.07 11.17
CA ALA A 19 -14.76 2.08 11.24
C ALA A 19 -14.81 3.02 10.01
N PRO A 20 -14.26 4.24 10.11
CA PRO A 20 -14.09 5.11 8.95
C PRO A 20 -13.35 4.39 7.82
N ASP A 21 -13.74 4.63 6.57
CA ASP A 21 -13.24 3.96 5.36
C ASP A 21 -13.36 2.42 5.36
N ARG A 22 -14.06 1.85 6.35
CA ARG A 22 -14.26 0.40 6.56
C ARG A 22 -12.98 -0.41 6.79
N ILE A 23 -11.92 0.25 7.29
CA ILE A 23 -10.61 -0.36 7.54
C ILE A 23 -10.25 -0.35 9.03
N SER A 24 -9.56 -1.40 9.48
CA SER A 24 -9.10 -1.53 10.86
C SER A 24 -7.95 -0.56 11.19
N THR A 25 -7.70 -0.36 12.49
CA THR A 25 -6.51 0.36 12.97
C THR A 25 -5.22 -0.31 12.50
N THR A 26 -5.19 -1.65 12.48
CA THR A 26 -4.06 -2.42 11.94
C THR A 26 -3.78 -2.07 10.48
N CYS A 27 -4.83 -1.97 9.65
CA CYS A 27 -4.69 -1.55 8.25
C CYS A 27 -4.10 -0.13 8.14
N ARG A 28 -4.58 0.81 8.97
CA ARG A 28 -4.06 2.19 9.01
C ARG A 28 -2.58 2.24 9.38
N HIS A 29 -2.18 1.52 10.43
CA HIS A 29 -0.78 1.44 10.84
C HIS A 29 0.09 0.75 9.79
N PHE A 30 -0.39 -0.34 9.20
CA PHE A 30 0.33 -1.03 8.13
C PHE A 30 0.61 -0.11 6.94
N MET A 31 -0.43 0.58 6.42
CA MET A 31 -0.26 1.53 5.32
C MET A 31 0.69 2.68 5.70
N SER A 32 0.58 3.20 6.92
CA SER A 32 1.47 4.27 7.39
C SER A 32 2.93 3.80 7.43
N GLY A 33 3.20 2.60 7.96
CA GLY A 33 4.56 2.05 7.98
C GLY A 33 5.15 1.88 6.59
N VAL A 34 4.36 1.37 5.63
CA VAL A 34 4.78 1.27 4.22
C VAL A 34 5.15 2.64 3.64
N LEU A 35 4.34 3.68 3.86
CA LEU A 35 4.62 5.03 3.36
C LEU A 35 5.84 5.68 4.04
N THR A 36 6.02 5.41 5.34
CA THR A 36 7.19 5.89 6.10
C THR A 36 8.49 5.32 5.53
N HIS A 37 8.54 4.02 5.28
CA HIS A 37 9.74 3.32 4.79
C HIS A 37 9.87 3.27 3.26
N LEU A 38 9.05 4.03 2.52
CA LEU A 38 8.93 3.88 1.08
C LEU A 38 10.26 4.05 0.33
N ASP A 39 11.12 4.99 0.75
CA ASP A 39 12.41 5.24 0.10
C ASP A 39 13.36 4.03 0.17
N GLU A 40 13.34 3.31 1.30
CA GLU A 40 14.14 2.11 1.51
C GLU A 40 13.53 0.92 0.74
N LEU A 41 12.20 0.79 0.80
CA LEU A 41 11.47 -0.27 0.11
C LEU A 41 11.59 -0.17 -1.42
N VAL A 42 11.71 1.04 -1.96
CA VAL A 42 11.95 1.29 -3.39
C VAL A 42 13.19 0.55 -3.89
N ALA A 43 14.27 0.48 -3.11
CA ALA A 43 15.48 -0.24 -3.50
C ALA A 43 15.24 -1.76 -3.64
N ILE A 44 14.31 -2.31 -2.87
CA ILE A 44 13.96 -3.74 -2.89
C ILE A 44 12.97 -4.04 -4.03
N PHE A 45 11.92 -3.21 -4.18
CA PHE A 45 10.84 -3.46 -5.13
C PHE A 45 11.11 -2.95 -6.55
N LEU A 46 12.07 -2.05 -6.73
CA LEU A 46 12.45 -1.49 -8.04
C LEU A 46 13.93 -1.82 -8.33
N PRO A 47 14.28 -3.11 -8.50
CA PRO A 47 15.67 -3.57 -8.40
C PRO A 47 16.55 -3.20 -9.61
N ASN A 48 16.02 -2.54 -10.64
CA ASN A 48 16.78 -2.24 -11.85
C ASN A 48 16.40 -0.88 -12.44
N ALA A 49 17.29 -0.34 -13.29
CA ALA A 49 17.13 0.97 -13.91
C ALA A 49 15.84 1.11 -14.75
N ASN A 50 15.33 0.00 -15.33
CA ASN A 50 14.10 0.04 -16.11
C ASN A 50 12.86 0.23 -15.22
N SER A 51 12.88 -0.26 -13.97
CA SER A 51 11.79 -0.05 -13.01
C SER A 51 11.54 1.44 -12.75
N TYR A 52 12.59 2.25 -12.64
CA TYR A 52 12.48 3.70 -12.39
C TYR A 52 11.94 4.49 -13.60
N ARG A 53 12.15 4.00 -14.83
CA ARG A 53 11.60 4.65 -16.03
C ARG A 53 10.06 4.65 -16.07
N ARG A 54 9.43 3.78 -15.28
CA ARG A 54 7.96 3.68 -15.17
C ARG A 54 7.36 4.64 -14.14
N ILE A 55 8.19 5.25 -13.29
CA ILE A 55 7.74 6.14 -12.20
C ILE A 55 7.74 7.57 -12.71
N VAL A 56 6.77 7.87 -13.57
CA VAL A 56 6.62 9.19 -14.19
C VAL A 56 5.16 9.63 -14.11
N PRO A 57 4.88 10.94 -14.02
CA PRO A 57 3.51 11.44 -14.02
C PRO A 57 2.72 10.95 -15.24
N GLY A 58 1.48 10.50 -15.02
CA GLY A 58 0.58 10.05 -16.09
C GLY A 58 0.77 8.60 -16.55
N ALA A 59 1.68 7.84 -15.94
CA ALA A 59 1.91 6.43 -16.28
C ALA A 59 0.94 5.44 -15.59
N SER A 60 -0.04 5.93 -14.82
CA SER A 60 -0.88 5.11 -13.91
C SER A 60 -0.02 4.21 -13.02
N ALA A 61 1.10 4.77 -12.56
CA ALA A 61 2.11 4.12 -11.76
C ALA A 61 2.45 5.04 -10.59
N PRO A 62 2.57 4.49 -9.38
CA PRO A 62 2.72 5.30 -8.18
C PRO A 62 4.04 6.08 -8.23
N PHE A 63 3.94 7.41 -8.27
CA PHE A 63 5.09 8.33 -8.33
C PHE A 63 5.18 9.29 -7.14
N SER A 64 4.21 9.25 -6.22
CA SER A 64 4.19 10.09 -5.01
C SER A 64 3.83 9.29 -3.77
N ARG A 65 4.20 9.81 -2.59
CA ARG A 65 3.83 9.27 -1.27
C ARG A 65 2.38 9.61 -0.95
N ALA A 66 1.45 8.87 -1.55
CA ALA A 66 0.02 9.11 -1.38
C ALA A 66 -0.74 7.83 -1.03
N ARG A 67 -1.79 8.00 -0.22
CA ARG A 67 -2.88 7.03 -0.06
C ARG A 67 -4.18 7.70 -0.47
N GLY A 68 -5.07 6.96 -1.12
CA GLY A 68 -6.39 7.48 -1.48
C GLY A 68 -7.33 6.35 -1.87
N ILE A 69 -8.60 6.50 -1.50
CA ILE A 69 -9.66 5.61 -1.97
C ILE A 69 -9.81 5.82 -3.47
N ASP A 70 -9.71 4.74 -4.24
CA ASP A 70 -9.76 4.75 -5.70
C ASP A 70 -8.71 5.65 -6.37
N ASN A 71 -7.61 5.95 -5.69
CA ASN A 71 -6.48 6.63 -6.31
C ASN A 71 -5.68 5.65 -7.20
N ARG A 72 -5.54 5.96 -8.49
CA ARG A 72 -4.89 5.11 -9.50
C ARG A 72 -3.73 5.81 -10.24
N THR A 73 -3.12 6.79 -9.57
CA THR A 73 -2.02 7.58 -10.15
C THR A 73 -0.76 6.76 -10.39
#